data_AF-A0A963BLH3-F1
#
_entry.id   AF-A0A963BLH3-F1
#
_cell.length_a   1.000
_cell.length_b   1.000
_cell.length_c   1.000
_cell.angle_alpha   90.00
_cell.angle_beta   90.00
_cell.angle_gamma   90.00
#
_symmetry.space_group_name_H-M   'P 1'
#
loop_
_entity.id
_entity.type
_entity.pdbx_description
1 polymer ?
#
loop_
_entity_poly.entity_id
_entity_poly.type
_entity_poly.pdbx_seq_one_letter_code
_entity_poly.pdbx_strand_id
1 'polypeptide(L)'
;MTNHAQLLAQPSEQTSGMASLMKRLSGHQTSYRDKLEGRSGTLWESRFKSSPVQTDRYALACKRYIELNSVRARMVSNPADYQRSSYSGSNGENRFSWLDFGPCYLMLGTTSGESRVRYREYVHCSMPEDE
;
A
#
# COMPACT_ATOMS: atom_id res chain seq x y z
N MET A 1 5.65 3.62 8.68
CA MET A 1 5.63 4.65 7.62
C MET A 1 5.64 6.05 8.24
N THR A 2 6.68 6.41 9.01
CA THR A 2 6.88 7.80 9.50
C THR A 2 7.93 8.54 8.67
N ASN A 3 8.88 7.80 8.10
CA ASN A 3 9.98 8.29 7.28
C ASN A 3 10.02 7.70 5.86
N HIS A 4 9.12 6.78 5.51
CA HIS A 4 9.02 6.20 4.17
C HIS A 4 7.58 5.79 3.83
N ALA A 5 7.32 5.63 2.52
CA ALA A 5 6.06 5.15 1.95
C ALA A 5 6.31 3.88 1.12
N GLN A 6 5.39 2.90 1.17
CA GLN A 6 5.39 1.68 0.36
C GLN A 6 4.10 1.64 -0.46
N LEU A 7 4.23 1.36 -1.76
CA LEU A 7 3.12 1.30 -2.71
C LEU A 7 3.19 -0.02 -3.46
N LEU A 8 2.05 -0.70 -3.57
CA LEU A 8 1.85 -1.78 -4.54
C LEU A 8 0.99 -1.22 -5.67
N ALA A 9 1.57 -1.10 -6.85
CA ALA A 9 0.93 -0.46 -7.99
C ALA A 9 1.22 -1.25 -9.27
N GLN A 10 0.18 -1.38 -10.10
CA GLN A 10 0.31 -1.92 -11.45
C GLN A 10 0.55 -0.74 -12.42
N PRO A 11 1.67 -0.72 -13.16
CA PRO A 11 1.86 0.28 -14.21
C PRO A 11 0.83 0.12 -15.34
N SER A 12 0.56 1.23 -16.04
CA SER A 12 -0.04 1.16 -17.38
C SER A 12 0.91 0.45 -18.34
N GLU A 13 0.47 0.19 -19.57
CA GLU A 13 1.28 -0.49 -20.60
C GLU A 13 2.63 0.20 -20.88
N GLN A 14 2.77 1.48 -20.52
CA GLN A 14 4.03 2.20 -20.63
C GLN A 14 4.96 1.88 -19.46
N THR A 15 6.14 1.35 -19.77
CA THR A 15 7.21 1.05 -18.80
C THR A 15 7.66 2.27 -17.98
N SER A 16 7.52 3.49 -18.53
CA SER A 16 7.84 4.75 -17.86
C SER A 16 6.74 5.25 -16.90
N GLY A 17 5.60 4.56 -16.81
CA GLY A 17 4.45 4.96 -16.00
C GLY A 17 4.80 5.11 -14.52
N MET A 18 5.52 4.14 -13.94
CA MET A 18 5.94 4.22 -12.53
C MET A 18 6.90 5.37 -12.25
N ALA A 19 7.91 5.56 -13.11
CA ALA A 19 8.86 6.66 -12.95
C ALA A 19 8.17 8.03 -13.04
N SER A 20 7.21 8.17 -13.95
CA SER A 20 6.42 9.39 -14.12
C SER A 20 5.49 9.66 -12.92
N LEU A 21 4.82 8.62 -12.42
CA LEU A 21 4.01 8.68 -11.20
C LEU A 21 4.86 9.14 -10.01
N MET A 22 5.99 8.47 -9.77
CA MET A 22 6.86 8.79 -8.64
C MET A 22 7.45 10.19 -8.74
N LYS A 23 7.85 10.63 -9.95
CA LYS A 23 8.33 12.01 -10.17
C LYS A 23 7.27 13.04 -9.77
N ARG A 24 6.01 12.84 -10.18
CA ARG A 24 4.90 13.75 -9.85
C ARG A 24 4.56 13.71 -8.37
N LEU A 25 4.45 12.51 -7.78
CA LEU A 25 4.15 12.32 -6.36
C LEU A 25 5.20 12.97 -5.48
N SER A 26 6.48 12.67 -5.72
CA SER A 26 7.58 13.19 -4.92
C SER A 26 7.70 14.71 -5.02
N GLY A 27 7.54 15.26 -6.24
CA GLY A 27 7.57 16.71 -6.47
C GLY A 27 6.42 17.42 -5.77
N HIS A 28 5.19 16.94 -5.96
CA HIS A 28 4.00 17.53 -5.33
C HIS A 28 4.08 17.51 -3.81
N GLN A 29 4.50 16.38 -3.23
CA GLN A 29 4.63 16.25 -1.77
C GLN A 29 5.73 17.16 -1.20
N THR A 30 6.86 17.30 -1.90
CA THR A 30 7.92 18.24 -1.51
C THR A 30 7.38 19.66 -1.50
N SER A 31 6.80 20.13 -2.60
CA SER A 31 6.25 21.48 -2.71
C SER A 31 5.16 21.76 -1.68
N TYR A 32 4.26 20.79 -1.42
CA TYR A 32 3.22 20.93 -0.41
C TYR A 32 3.81 21.12 0.99
N ARG A 33 4.79 20.29 1.37
CA ARG A 33 5.44 20.34 2.69
C ARG A 33 6.29 21.59 2.85
N ASP A 34 7.03 21.97 1.82
CA ASP A 34 7.85 23.18 1.78
C ASP A 34 6.99 24.43 2.03
N LYS A 35 5.83 24.52 1.34
CA LYS A 35 4.87 25.60 1.54
C LYS A 35 4.25 25.59 2.95
N LEU A 36 3.89 24.42 3.46
CA LEU A 36 3.26 24.27 4.78
C LEU A 36 4.20 24.67 5.91
N GLU A 37 5.51 24.40 5.75
CA GLU A 37 6.51 24.58 6.80
C GLU A 37 7.39 25.83 6.60
N GLY A 38 7.17 26.60 5.53
CA GLY A 38 7.99 27.77 5.19
C GLY A 38 9.45 27.44 4.90
N ARG A 39 9.73 26.22 4.42
CA ARG A 39 11.08 25.74 4.10
C ARG A 39 11.26 25.54 2.59
N SER A 40 12.50 25.33 2.17
CA SER A 40 12.85 24.90 0.82
C SER A 40 13.86 23.75 0.86
N GLY A 41 13.87 22.91 -0.18
CA GLY A 41 14.86 21.86 -0.36
C GLY A 41 14.26 20.50 -0.69
N THR A 42 15.02 19.43 -0.45
CA THR A 42 14.57 18.06 -0.73
C THR A 42 13.81 17.47 0.46
N LEU A 43 12.63 16.89 0.21
CA LEU A 43 11.90 16.11 1.22
C LEU A 43 12.39 14.65 1.31
N TRP A 44 12.80 14.08 0.18
CA TRP A 44 13.12 12.65 0.06
C TRP A 44 14.62 12.40 0.15
N GLU A 45 15.02 11.38 0.91
CA GLU A 45 16.44 11.02 1.10
C GLU A 45 17.09 10.46 -0.17
N SER A 46 16.33 9.80 -1.05
CA SER A 46 16.86 9.16 -2.25
C SER A 46 15.79 8.98 -3.34
N ARG A 47 16.21 8.40 -4.48
CA ARG A 47 15.29 7.95 -5.53
C ARG A 47 14.42 6.81 -5.00
N PHE A 48 13.23 6.64 -5.59
CA PHE A 48 12.37 5.51 -5.29
C PHE A 48 13.07 4.19 -5.67
N LYS A 49 12.76 3.14 -4.90
CA LYS A 49 13.17 1.77 -5.19
C LYS A 49 11.95 1.00 -5.69
N SER A 50 12.15 0.12 -6.66
CA SER A 50 11.08 -0.72 -7.23
C SER A 50 11.54 -2.17 -7.35
N SER A 51 10.69 -3.10 -6.95
CA SER A 51 10.87 -4.54 -7.15
C SER A 51 9.66 -5.08 -7.92
N PRO A 52 9.86 -5.76 -9.07
CA PRO A 52 8.76 -6.39 -9.79
C PRO A 52 8.10 -7.49 -8.95
N VAL A 53 6.76 -7.55 -8.99
CA VAL A 53 5.95 -8.61 -8.38
C VAL A 53 5.35 -9.40 -9.52
N GLN A 54 5.79 -10.65 -9.69
CA GLN A 54 5.51 -11.42 -10.92
C GLN A 54 4.29 -12.34 -10.83
N THR A 55 3.72 -12.57 -9.64
CA THR A 55 2.54 -13.43 -9.47
C THR A 55 1.48 -12.74 -8.63
N ASP A 56 0.21 -13.00 -8.94
CA ASP A 56 -0.92 -12.44 -8.19
C ASP A 56 -0.93 -12.91 -6.73
N ARG A 57 -0.49 -14.16 -6.47
CA ARG A 57 -0.34 -14.68 -5.10
C ARG A 57 0.70 -13.87 -4.34
N TYR A 58 1.85 -13.60 -4.95
CA TYR A 58 2.89 -12.80 -4.32
C TYR A 58 2.43 -11.34 -4.15
N ALA A 59 1.64 -10.80 -5.07
CA ALA A 59 1.03 -9.48 -4.92
C ALA A 59 0.11 -9.39 -3.71
N LEU A 60 -0.71 -10.42 -3.45
CA LEU A 60 -1.56 -10.50 -2.26
C LEU A 60 -0.72 -10.55 -0.97
N ALA A 61 0.37 -11.32 -0.97
CA ALA A 61 1.31 -11.37 0.15
C ALA A 61 2.01 -10.02 0.38
N CYS A 62 2.48 -9.35 -0.67
CA CYS A 62 3.05 -8.01 -0.59
C CYS A 62 2.04 -7.00 -0.04
N LYS A 63 0.78 -7.06 -0.48
CA LYS A 63 -0.30 -6.19 0.03
C LYS A 63 -0.48 -6.37 1.53
N ARG A 64 -0.58 -7.62 1.98
CA ARG A 64 -0.66 -7.95 3.41
C ARG A 64 0.57 -7.45 4.19
N TYR A 65 1.77 -7.66 3.65
CA TYR A 65 3.00 -7.16 4.26
C TYR A 65 2.96 -5.64 4.45
N ILE A 66 2.56 -4.89 3.43
CA ILE A 66 2.47 -3.42 3.46
C ILE A 66 1.50 -2.97 4.56
N GLU A 67 0.33 -3.60 4.65
CA GLU A 67 -0.70 -3.24 5.62
C GLU A 67 -0.30 -3.57 7.06
N LEU A 68 0.44 -4.66 7.27
CA LEU A 68 0.94 -5.06 8.59
C LEU A 68 2.18 -4.27 9.05
N ASN A 69 2.79 -3.45 8.19
CA ASN A 69 4.02 -2.73 8.57
C ASN A 69 3.84 -1.77 9.74
N SER A 70 2.67 -1.13 9.88
CA SER A 70 2.38 -0.26 11.03
C SER A 70 2.34 -1.04 12.35
N VAL A 71 1.79 -2.25 12.33
CA VAL A 71 1.75 -3.17 13.47
C VAL A 71 3.14 -3.70 13.79
N ARG A 72 3.89 -4.14 12.77
CA ARG A 72 5.29 -4.62 12.93
C ARG A 72 6.20 -3.53 13.50
N ALA A 73 5.98 -2.27 13.10
CA ALA A 73 6.68 -1.11 13.64
C ALA A 73 6.16 -0.66 15.01
N ARG A 74 5.22 -1.41 15.62
CA ARG A 74 4.60 -1.12 16.93
C ARG A 74 3.94 0.26 17.02
N MET A 75 3.47 0.79 15.89
CA MET A 75 2.78 2.09 15.84
C MET A 75 1.30 1.96 16.23
N VAL A 76 0.70 0.80 15.95
CA VAL A 76 -0.70 0.45 16.26
C VAL A 76 -0.79 -1.03 16.60
N SER A 77 -1.82 -1.44 17.35
CA SER A 77 -2.09 -2.86 17.66
C SER A 77 -2.86 -3.57 16.54
N ASN A 78 -3.69 -2.85 15.79
CA ASN A 78 -4.49 -3.39 14.70
C ASN A 78 -4.21 -2.61 13.41
N PRO A 79 -4.04 -3.26 12.24
CA PRO A 79 -3.86 -2.55 10.97
C PRO A 79 -5.00 -1.57 10.64
N ALA A 80 -6.22 -1.81 11.13
CA ALA A 80 -7.37 -0.90 10.99
C ALA A 80 -7.14 0.47 11.63
N ASP A 81 -6.36 0.53 12.71
CA ASP A 81 -6.11 1.77 13.45
C ASP A 81 -5.16 2.71 12.69
N TYR A 82 -4.47 2.21 11.65
CA TYR A 82 -3.53 3.00 10.88
C TYR A 82 -4.18 3.65 9.66
N GLN A 83 -4.69 4.87 9.84
CA GLN A 83 -5.40 5.66 8.83
C GLN A 83 -4.62 5.93 7.53
N ARG A 84 -3.28 5.83 7.55
CA ARG A 84 -2.40 6.09 6.40
C ARG A 84 -2.10 4.82 5.60
N SER A 85 -3.08 3.93 5.50
CA SER A 85 -3.03 2.65 4.78
C SER A 85 -4.30 2.44 3.97
N SER A 86 -4.23 1.59 2.93
CA SER A 86 -5.40 1.14 2.18
C SER A 86 -6.19 0.02 2.87
N TYR A 87 -5.74 -0.46 4.04
CA TYR A 87 -6.37 -1.57 4.78
C TYR A 87 -7.86 -1.32 5.05
N SER A 88 -8.27 -0.12 5.47
CA SER A 88 -9.68 0.19 5.71
C SER A 88 -10.54 0.08 4.44
N GLY A 89 -9.95 0.33 3.26
CA GLY A 89 -10.58 0.11 1.97
C GLY A 89 -10.74 -1.38 1.64
N SER A 90 -9.69 -2.16 1.90
CA SER A 90 -9.70 -3.61 1.73
C SER A 90 -10.56 -4.33 2.76
N ASN A 91 -10.76 -3.76 3.94
CA ASN A 91 -11.67 -4.29 4.95
C ASN A 91 -13.14 -3.89 4.67
N GLY A 92 -13.36 -2.93 3.75
CA GLY A 92 -14.68 -2.42 3.40
C GLY A 92 -15.26 -1.39 4.36
N GLU A 93 -14.45 -0.84 5.26
CA GLU A 93 -14.81 0.26 6.18
C GLU A 93 -14.78 1.61 5.47
N ASN A 94 -13.95 1.74 4.43
CA ASN A 94 -13.83 2.96 3.63
C ASN A 94 -13.88 2.63 2.12
N ARG A 95 -14.15 3.65 1.30
CA ARG A 95 -14.13 3.56 -0.17
C ARG A 95 -13.17 4.60 -0.71
N PHE A 96 -12.20 4.14 -1.47
CA PHE A 96 -11.25 5.01 -2.15
C PHE A 96 -11.42 4.85 -3.65
N SER A 97 -11.62 5.97 -4.36
CA SER A 97 -11.74 5.97 -5.83
C SER A 97 -10.43 5.58 -6.54
N TRP A 98 -9.31 5.60 -5.83
CA TRP A 98 -7.97 5.30 -6.32
C TRP A 98 -7.46 3.91 -5.93
N LEU A 99 -8.23 3.13 -5.16
CA LEU A 99 -7.83 1.81 -4.70
C LEU A 99 -8.47 0.72 -5.55
N ASP A 100 -7.62 -0.02 -6.27
CA ASP A 100 -8.02 -1.19 -7.03
C ASP A 100 -7.77 -2.49 -6.24
N PHE A 101 -8.54 -3.53 -6.59
CA PHE A 101 -8.39 -4.87 -6.02
C PHE A 101 -7.90 -5.85 -7.09
N GLY A 102 -6.74 -6.47 -6.83
CA GLY A 102 -6.16 -7.45 -7.76
C GLY A 102 -6.92 -8.78 -7.78
N PRO A 103 -6.65 -9.66 -8.78
CA PRO A 103 -7.37 -10.91 -8.98
C PRO A 103 -7.39 -11.82 -7.75
N CYS A 104 -6.23 -12.04 -7.11
CA CYS A 104 -6.16 -12.89 -5.92
C CYS A 104 -6.97 -12.36 -4.74
N TYR A 105 -7.12 -11.04 -4.58
CA TYR A 105 -7.99 -10.48 -3.56
C TYR A 105 -9.46 -10.76 -3.90
N LEU A 106 -9.86 -10.53 -5.16
CA LEU A 106 -11.24 -10.73 -5.59
C LEU A 106 -11.65 -12.19 -5.46
N MET A 107 -10.75 -13.11 -5.85
CA MET A 107 -10.93 -14.56 -5.76
C MET A 107 -10.95 -15.12 -4.33
N LEU A 108 -10.69 -14.31 -3.31
CA LEU A 108 -10.84 -14.76 -1.93
C LEU A 108 -12.28 -15.20 -1.65
N GLY A 109 -13.29 -14.54 -2.20
CA GLY A 109 -14.70 -14.88 -2.01
C GLY A 109 -15.49 -14.80 -3.31
N THR A 110 -16.72 -15.31 -3.29
CA THR A 110 -17.64 -15.21 -4.44
C THR A 110 -18.36 -13.87 -4.48
N THR A 111 -18.47 -13.20 -3.32
CA THR A 111 -19.02 -11.85 -3.19
C THR A 111 -18.00 -10.90 -2.58
N SER A 112 -18.17 -9.59 -2.81
CA SER A 112 -17.30 -8.58 -2.18
C SER A 112 -17.33 -8.64 -0.65
N GLY A 113 -18.44 -9.09 -0.05
CA GLY A 113 -18.54 -9.29 1.40
C GLY A 113 -17.66 -10.44 1.88
N GLU A 114 -17.71 -11.59 1.19
CA GLU A 114 -16.87 -12.75 1.48
C GLU A 114 -15.39 -12.44 1.30
N SER A 115 -15.01 -11.76 0.21
CA SER A 115 -13.61 -11.41 -0.03
C SER A 115 -13.06 -10.53 1.09
N ARG A 116 -13.84 -9.59 1.64
CA ARG A 116 -13.42 -8.75 2.80
C ARG A 116 -13.23 -9.57 4.06
N VAL A 117 -14.16 -10.49 4.37
CA VAL A 117 -14.08 -11.36 5.54
C VAL A 117 -12.83 -12.22 5.46
N ARG A 118 -12.64 -12.93 4.35
CA ARG A 118 -11.49 -13.81 4.12
C ARG A 118 -10.18 -13.02 4.03
N TYR A 119 -10.22 -11.78 3.55
CA TYR A 119 -9.05 -10.91 3.57
C TYR A 119 -8.62 -10.52 4.98
N ARG A 120 -9.57 -10.15 5.86
CA ARG A 120 -9.26 -9.92 7.28
C ARG A 120 -8.61 -11.14 7.91
N GLU A 121 -9.22 -12.31 7.73
CA GLU A 121 -8.69 -13.58 8.24
C GLU A 121 -7.27 -13.82 7.70
N TYR A 122 -7.06 -13.65 6.40
CA TYR A 122 -5.75 -13.76 5.76
C TYR A 122 -4.72 -12.82 6.38
N VAL A 123 -5.08 -11.55 6.64
CA VAL A 123 -4.16 -10.57 7.24
C VAL A 123 -3.78 -10.95 8.67
N HIS A 124 -4.73 -11.44 9.47
CA HIS A 124 -4.52 -11.79 10.88
C HIS A 124 -3.98 -13.20 11.12
N CYS A 125 -4.10 -14.13 10.17
CA CYS A 125 -3.63 -15.51 10.30
C CYS A 125 -2.09 -15.55 10.35
N SER A 126 -1.49 -16.16 11.37
CA SER A 126 -0.03 -16.29 11.49
C SER A 126 0.62 -16.78 10.19
N MET A 127 1.67 -16.11 9.73
CA MET A 127 2.45 -16.60 8.59
C MET A 127 3.09 -17.95 8.98
N PRO A 128 3.05 -18.97 8.12
CA PRO A 128 4.04 -20.04 8.19
C PRO A 128 5.45 -19.42 8.10
N GLU A 129 6.44 -20.00 8.78
CA GLU A 129 7.80 -19.45 8.86
C GLU A 129 8.55 -19.37 7.51
N ASP A 130 7.95 -19.89 6.42
CA ASP A 130 8.62 -20.17 5.14
C ASP A 130 8.14 -19.31 3.94
N GLU A 131 7.53 -18.13 4.15
CA GLU A 131 7.26 -17.13 3.08
C GLU A 131 8.19 -15.90 3.18
#